data_AF-A0A1J5KMC4-F1
#
_entry.id   AF-A0A1J5KMC4-F1
#
_cell.length_a   1.000
_cell.length_b   1.000
_cell.length_c   1.000
_cell.angle_alpha   90.00
_cell.angle_beta   90.00
_cell.angle_gamma   90.00
#
_symmetry.space_group_name_H-M   'P 1'
#
loop_
_entity.id
_entity.type
_entity.pdbx_description
1 polymer ?
#
loop_
_entity_poly.entity_id
_entity_poly.type
_entity_poly.pdbx_seq_one_letter_code
_entity_poly.pdbx_strand_id
1 'polypeptide(L)'
;MNTFETQNFSLYPNPAKDEVIIKSNIALRGNTSVTIIDVQGKIVNSKILNVNSLETQLNISNLESGLYFIKLKNGKTETIKKLIVK
;
A
#
# COMPACT_ATOMS: atom_id res chain seq x y z
N MET A 1 -13.71 -21.73 11.19
CA MET A 1 -12.48 -21.16 11.79
C MET A 1 -12.28 -19.82 11.11
N ASN A 2 -12.74 -18.72 11.70
CA ASN A 2 -12.60 -17.39 11.10
C ASN A 2 -11.16 -16.94 11.32
N THR A 3 -10.29 -17.25 10.37
CA THR A 3 -8.91 -16.77 10.35
C THR A 3 -8.95 -15.27 10.13
N PHE A 4 -8.79 -14.51 11.22
CA PHE A 4 -8.40 -13.11 11.17
C PHE A 4 -7.14 -13.03 10.31
N GLU A 5 -7.24 -12.35 9.16
CA GLU A 5 -6.09 -12.13 8.30
C GLU A 5 -4.95 -11.53 9.13
N THR A 6 -3.87 -12.29 9.26
CA THR A 6 -2.62 -11.80 9.84
C THR A 6 -2.25 -10.53 9.09
N GLN A 7 -2.39 -9.37 9.75
CA GLN A 7 -2.09 -8.06 9.19
C GLN A 7 -0.57 -7.96 8.99
N ASN A 8 -0.05 -8.59 7.94
CA ASN A 8 1.39 -8.67 7.65
C ASN A 8 2.02 -7.31 7.27
N PHE A 9 1.19 -6.26 7.21
CA PHE A 9 1.57 -4.94 6.71
C PHE A 9 0.68 -3.85 7.35
N SER A 10 1.25 -2.67 7.53
CA SER A 10 0.55 -1.47 7.98
C SER A 10 0.94 -0.27 7.13
N LEU A 11 0.01 0.69 7.03
CA LEU A 11 0.21 1.97 6.36
C LEU A 11 0.09 3.09 7.39
N TYR A 12 1.08 3.95 7.47
CA TYR A 12 1.01 5.12 8.35
C TYR A 12 1.81 6.31 7.79
N PRO A 13 1.43 7.55 8.11
CA PRO A 13 0.19 7.91 8.79
C PRO A 13 -1.04 7.60 7.91
N ASN A 14 -2.19 7.40 8.56
CA ASN A 14 -3.49 7.33 7.87
C ASN A 14 -4.52 8.05 8.77
N PRO A 15 -5.03 9.23 8.38
CA PRO A 15 -4.91 9.85 7.05
C PRO A 15 -3.51 10.41 6.72
N ALA A 16 -3.11 10.30 5.46
CA ALA A 16 -1.84 10.76 4.90
C ALA A 16 -2.03 12.04 4.05
N LYS A 17 -0.92 12.73 3.74
CA LYS A 17 -0.94 13.94 2.89
C LYS A 17 -0.06 13.75 1.66
N ASP A 18 1.25 13.83 1.83
CA ASP A 18 2.21 13.78 0.72
C ASP A 18 2.91 12.43 0.60
N GLU A 19 2.94 11.68 1.70
CA GLU A 19 3.65 10.41 1.81
C GLU A 19 2.94 9.45 2.76
N VAL A 20 3.13 8.16 2.51
CA VAL A 20 2.74 7.08 3.41
C VAL A 20 3.88 6.07 3.53
N ILE A 21 4.11 5.58 4.73
CA ILE A 21 5.07 4.52 5.01
C ILE A 21 4.33 3.19 4.95
N ILE A 22 4.83 2.32 4.07
CA ILE A 22 4.45 0.91 4.00
C ILE A 22 5.40 0.16 4.92
N LYS A 23 4.89 -0.29 6.07
CA LYS A 23 5.62 -1.18 6.97
C LYS A 23 5.22 -2.62 6.68
N SER A 24 6.16 -3.42 6.22
CA SER A 24 5.96 -4.82 5.83
C SER A 24 6.86 -5.77 6.60
N ASN A 25 6.40 -7.00 6.81
CA ASN A 25 7.28 -8.09 7.17
C ASN A 25 8.10 -8.59 5.96
N ILE A 26 8.97 -9.59 6.18
CA ILE A 26 9.89 -10.15 5.17
C ILE A 26 9.18 -10.63 3.87
N ALA A 27 7.87 -10.90 3.91
CA ALA A 27 7.11 -11.49 2.81
C ALA A 27 6.96 -10.61 1.56
N LEU A 28 7.20 -9.30 1.65
CA LEU A 28 7.20 -8.38 0.49
C LEU A 28 8.62 -7.96 0.06
N ARG A 29 9.68 -8.57 0.59
CA ARG A 29 11.04 -8.21 0.16
C ARG A 29 11.25 -8.46 -1.34
N GLY A 30 11.96 -7.54 -1.98
CA GLY A 30 12.22 -7.54 -3.42
C GLY A 30 11.21 -6.72 -4.22
N ASN A 31 11.00 -7.11 -5.48
CA ASN A 31 10.17 -6.37 -6.42
C ASN A 31 8.68 -6.53 -6.08
N THR A 32 8.12 -5.53 -5.39
CA THR A 32 6.71 -5.47 -5.01
C THR A 32 5.97 -4.49 -5.92
N SER A 33 4.95 -4.97 -6.61
CA SER A 33 4.02 -4.12 -7.34
C SER A 33 3.10 -3.40 -6.36
N VAL A 34 3.02 -2.08 -6.49
CA VAL A 34 2.15 -1.19 -5.72
C VAL A 34 1.15 -0.57 -6.68
N THR A 35 -0.13 -0.78 -6.44
CA THR A 35 -1.22 -0.22 -7.23
C THR A 35 -2.14 0.58 -6.31
N ILE A 36 -2.42 1.82 -6.66
CA ILE A 36 -3.35 2.69 -5.95
C ILE A 36 -4.63 2.79 -6.78
N ILE A 37 -5.75 2.51 -6.13
CA ILE A 37 -7.06 2.40 -6.74
C ILE A 37 -8.02 3.34 -6.00
N ASP A 38 -8.83 4.12 -6.72
CA ASP A 38 -9.85 4.96 -6.10
C ASP A 38 -11.14 4.18 -5.75
N VAL A 39 -12.13 4.86 -5.15
CA VAL A 39 -13.41 4.24 -4.79
C VAL A 39 -14.25 3.76 -5.98
N GLN A 40 -13.94 4.23 -7.20
CA GLN A 40 -14.62 3.83 -8.44
C GLN A 40 -13.93 2.62 -9.10
N GLY A 41 -12.82 2.14 -8.52
CA GLY A 41 -12.04 1.03 -9.06
C GLY A 41 -11.02 1.45 -10.12
N LYS A 42 -10.83 2.76 -10.36
CA LYS A 42 -9.84 3.25 -11.32
C LYS A 42 -8.44 3.18 -10.71
N ILE A 43 -7.49 2.66 -11.48
CA ILE A 43 -6.08 2.68 -11.12
C ILE A 43 -5.54 4.09 -11.33
N VAL A 44 -5.18 4.77 -10.24
CA VAL A 44 -4.64 6.14 -10.27
C VAL A 44 -3.11 6.18 -10.25
N ASN A 45 -2.48 5.13 -9.74
CA ASN A 45 -1.03 4.97 -9.77
C ASN A 45 -0.65 3.48 -9.76
N SER A 46 0.40 3.10 -10.47
CA SER A 46 0.95 1.75 -10.42
C SER A 46 2.47 1.81 -10.64
N LYS A 47 3.23 1.20 -9.73
CA LYS A 47 4.69 1.12 -9.84
C LYS A 47 5.26 -0.12 -9.15
N ILE A 48 6.46 -0.51 -9.55
CA ILE A 48 7.23 -1.54 -8.86
C ILE A 48 8.19 -0.85 -7.89
N LEU A 49 8.13 -1.23 -6.62
CA LEU A 49 9.07 -0.81 -5.59
C LEU A 49 10.02 -1.97 -5.27
N ASN A 50 11.30 -1.67 -5.14
CA ASN A 50 12.25 -2.60 -4.54
C ASN A 50 12.19 -2.43 -3.02
N VAL A 51 11.49 -3.34 -2.35
CA VAL A 51 11.34 -3.35 -0.90
C VAL A 51 12.52 -4.09 -0.30
N ASN A 52 13.54 -3.36 0.14
CA ASN A 52 14.73 -3.92 0.78
C ASN A 52 14.75 -3.69 2.31
N SER A 53 13.92 -2.77 2.80
CA SER A 53 13.76 -2.39 4.21
C SER A 53 12.41 -2.86 4.77
N LEU A 54 12.27 -2.80 6.10
CA LEU A 54 10.98 -3.05 6.77
C LEU A 54 9.97 -1.93 6.53
N GLU A 55 10.46 -0.75 6.16
CA GLU A 55 9.66 0.47 5.99
C GLU A 55 10.05 1.10 4.65
N THR A 56 9.08 1.19 3.74
CA THR A 56 9.24 1.76 2.40
C THR A 56 8.32 2.97 2.27
N GLN A 57 8.88 4.11 1.87
CA GLN A 57 8.12 5.32 1.66
C GLN A 57 7.46 5.32 0.27
N LEU A 58 6.19 5.70 0.25
CA LEU A 58 5.40 5.87 -0.96
C LEU A 58 4.94 7.33 -1.02
N ASN A 59 5.48 8.09 -1.99
CA ASN A 59 4.97 9.40 -2.32
C ASN A 59 3.55 9.28 -2.92
N ILE A 60 2.63 10.07 -2.39
CA ILE A 60 1.23 10.18 -2.77
C ILE A 60 0.82 11.65 -3.01
N SER A 61 1.78 12.58 -3.10
CA SER A 61 1.50 14.04 -3.19
C SER A 61 0.74 14.45 -4.44
N ASN A 62 0.65 13.56 -5.44
CA ASN A 62 -0.11 13.77 -6.67
C ASN A 62 -1.55 13.23 -6.59
N LEU A 63 -1.96 12.67 -5.45
CA LEU A 63 -3.32 12.20 -5.23
C LEU A 63 -4.16 13.33 -4.62
N GLU A 64 -5.40 13.45 -5.09
CA GLU A 64 -6.38 14.34 -4.47
C GLU A 64 -6.84 13.77 -3.12
N SER A 65 -7.40 14.64 -2.28
CA SER A 65 -8.01 14.22 -1.00
C SER A 65 -9.14 13.23 -1.26
N GLY A 66 -9.12 12.09 -0.57
CA GLY A 66 -10.10 11.04 -0.81
C GLY A 66 -9.76 9.70 -0.19
N LEU A 67 -10.62 8.72 -0.44
CA LEU A 67 -10.41 7.32 -0.04
C LEU A 67 -9.82 6.53 -1.21
N TYR A 68 -8.74 5.81 -0.92
CA TYR A 68 -8.05 4.94 -1.86
C TYR A 68 -7.80 3.57 -1.26
N PHE A 69 -7.53 2.61 -2.15
CA PHE A 69 -7.06 1.28 -1.84
C PHE A 69 -5.66 1.11 -2.40
N ILE A 70 -4.69 0.83 -1.54
CA ILE A 70 -3.34 0.43 -1.93
C ILE A 70 -3.29 -1.09 -1.95
N LYS A 71 -3.07 -1.64 -3.14
CA LYS A 71 -2.80 -3.04 -3.39
C LYS A 71 -1.29 -3.25 -3.51
N LEU A 72 -0.76 -4.18 -2.73
CA LEU A 72 0.64 -4.61 -2.79
C LEU A 72 0.67 -6.06 -3.26
N LYS A 73 1.51 -6.38 -4.25
CA LYS A 73 1.68 -7.73 -4.77
C LYS A 73 3.16 -8.06 -4.96
N ASN A 74 3.60 -9.16 -4.35
CA ASN A 74 4.93 -9.73 -4.56
C ASN A 74 4.80 -11.25 -4.71
N GLY A 75 5.03 -11.76 -5.93
CA GLY A 75 4.82 -13.17 -6.25
C GLY A 75 3.40 -13.64 -5.97
N LYS A 76 3.26 -14.55 -4.99
CA LYS A 76 1.98 -15.11 -4.53
C LYS A 76 1.33 -14.32 -3.39
N THR A 77 2.05 -13.39 -2.79
CA THR A 77 1.53 -12.55 -1.70
C THR A 77 0.83 -11.34 -2.30
N GLU A 78 -0.44 -11.15 -1.95
CA GLU A 78 -1.22 -9.98 -2.30
C GLU A 78 -1.92 -9.45 -1.04
N THR A 79 -1.96 -8.13 -0.89
CA THR A 79 -2.69 -7.48 0.19
C THR A 79 -3.29 -6.16 -0.29
N ILE A 80 -4.37 -5.75 0.36
CA ILE A 80 -5.04 -4.49 0.08
C ILE A 80 -5.24 -3.74 1.40
N LYS A 81 -4.93 -2.44 1.41
CA LYS A 81 -5.13 -1.56 2.57
C LYS A 81 -5.86 -0.29 2.14
N LYS A 82 -6.72 0.19 3.02
CA LYS A 82 -7.38 1.48 2.87
C LYS A 82 -6.40 2.60 3.21
N LEU A 83 -6.40 3.66 2.41
CA LEU A 83 -5.65 4.89 2.63
C LEU A 83 -6.61 6.08 2.51
N ILE A 84 -6.59 6.97 3.49
CA ILE A 84 -7.29 8.24 3.44
C ILE A 84 -6.25 9.32 3.14
N VAL A 85 -6.43 10.07 2.06
CA VAL A 85 -5.59 11.21 1.67
C VAL A 85 -6.30 12.50 2.08
N LYS A 86 -5.56 13.42 2.71
CA LYS A 86 -6.03 14.75 3.15
C LYS A 86 -5.81 15.80 2.09
#